data_AF-A0A246NJ80-F1
#
_entry.id   AF-A0A246NJ80-F1
#
_cell.length_a   1.000
_cell.length_b   1.000
_cell.length_c   1.000
_cell.angle_alpha   90.00
_cell.angle_beta   90.00
_cell.angle_gamma   90.00
#
_symmetry.space_group_name_H-M   'P 1'
#
loop_
_entity.id
_entity.type
_entity.pdbx_description
1 polymer ?
#
loop_
_entity_poly.entity_id
_entity_poly.type
_entity_poly.pdbx_seq_one_letter_code
_entity_poly.pdbx_strand_id
1 'polypeptide(L)'
;MLLLNICLSYNIDFVDMVKVNVLIVFGSASFIITMIISALLTIIIFSQHFTARFLVKNLIYCSKIKSIRRYPIIFLFLGCFLLSSWPYFILLQNLTLIIFSMFLIAVVFAIYIMALTKYRTKKVTLYKRLIHVIHCLMALFSPMFFGCLGFAIIVMVFQDSLRGVSLSKACMTVSILYYLVIFLTFQMALAYKTHKELTFYCLVFFVCFSMVFSLRFSDSILIKVIGRVGLGFASECYLKSDYEELKIPDVFSRATMSDKTIELSVVTHLDNIYYLTSNLNPESPAQLRFESEKLKRIGCPPLNDKIISNANGR
;
A
#
# COMPACT_ATOMS: atom_id res chain seq x y z
N MET A 1 12.94 -6.48 -8.81
CA MET A 1 12.78 -5.67 -7.58
C MET A 1 12.40 -6.53 -6.38
N LEU A 2 11.30 -7.28 -6.42
CA LEU A 2 10.89 -8.11 -5.27
C LEU A 2 11.99 -9.09 -4.81
N LEU A 3 12.62 -9.83 -5.74
CA LEU A 3 13.77 -10.70 -5.42
C LEU A 3 14.95 -9.97 -4.77
N LEU A 4 15.28 -8.77 -5.28
CA LEU A 4 16.37 -7.96 -4.75
C LEU A 4 16.07 -7.50 -3.31
N ASN A 5 14.82 -7.11 -3.02
CA ASN A 5 14.40 -6.74 -1.67
C ASN A 5 14.49 -7.94 -0.72
N ILE A 6 14.11 -9.13 -1.16
CA ILE A 6 14.26 -10.36 -0.36
C ILE A 6 15.73 -10.57 0.01
N CYS A 7 16.61 -10.48 -0.99
CA CYS A 7 18.04 -10.70 -0.78
C CYS A 7 18.62 -9.72 0.24
N LEU A 8 18.22 -8.45 0.16
CA LEU A 8 18.67 -7.40 1.07
C LEU A 8 18.05 -7.50 2.47
N SER A 9 16.74 -7.75 2.59
CA SER A 9 16.05 -7.85 3.89
C SER A 9 16.50 -9.08 4.68
N TYR A 10 16.82 -10.18 4.00
CA TYR A 10 17.13 -11.46 4.64
C TYR A 10 18.60 -11.87 4.54
N ASN A 11 19.49 -10.98 4.08
CA ASN A 11 20.93 -11.24 3.97
C ASN A 11 21.25 -12.51 3.16
N ILE A 12 20.62 -12.63 2.00
CA ILE A 12 20.82 -13.70 1.03
C ILE A 12 21.61 -13.14 -0.15
N ASP A 13 22.63 -13.84 -0.63
CA ASP A 13 23.39 -13.38 -1.77
C ASP A 13 22.52 -13.40 -3.03
N PHE A 14 22.37 -12.24 -3.66
CA PHE A 14 21.53 -12.10 -4.85
C PHE A 14 21.99 -13.04 -5.97
N VAL A 15 23.31 -13.24 -6.12
CA VAL A 15 23.95 -14.09 -7.14
C VAL A 15 23.42 -15.53 -7.08
N ASP A 16 23.23 -16.08 -5.88
CA ASP A 16 22.72 -17.44 -5.70
C ASP A 16 21.25 -17.58 -6.15
N MET A 17 20.51 -16.48 -6.13
CA MET A 17 19.09 -16.41 -6.47
C MET A 17 18.81 -16.08 -7.94
N VAL A 18 19.84 -15.77 -8.75
CA VAL A 18 19.70 -15.42 -10.18
C VAL A 18 19.51 -16.68 -11.05
N LYS A 19 18.48 -17.48 -10.76
CA LYS A 19 18.07 -18.60 -11.61
C LYS A 19 16.86 -18.21 -12.45
N VAL A 20 16.78 -18.71 -13.69
CA VAL A 20 15.73 -18.35 -14.65
C VAL A 20 14.34 -18.54 -14.05
N ASN A 21 14.08 -19.68 -13.42
CA ASN A 21 12.77 -19.98 -12.81
C ASN A 21 12.44 -19.01 -11.66
N VAL A 22 13.42 -18.72 -10.81
CA VAL A 22 13.28 -17.82 -9.66
C VAL A 22 13.02 -16.38 -10.13
N LEU A 23 13.76 -15.92 -11.14
CA LEU A 23 13.58 -14.61 -11.76
C LEU A 23 12.21 -14.46 -12.43
N ILE A 24 11.74 -15.48 -13.14
CA ILE A 24 10.43 -15.46 -13.79
C ILE A 24 9.32 -15.38 -12.74
N VAL A 25 9.38 -16.21 -11.69
CA VAL A 25 8.34 -16.24 -10.65
C VAL A 25 8.31 -14.93 -9.85
N PHE A 26 9.45 -14.47 -9.33
CA PHE A 26 9.47 -13.22 -8.56
C PHE A 26 9.31 -11.97 -9.42
N GLY A 27 9.79 -12.01 -10.67
CA GLY A 27 9.61 -10.94 -11.64
C GLY A 27 8.14 -10.76 -12.01
N SER A 28 7.45 -11.86 -12.36
CA SER A 28 6.02 -11.84 -12.66
C SER A 28 5.17 -11.43 -11.45
N ALA A 29 5.48 -11.96 -10.26
CA ALA A 29 4.79 -11.55 -9.02
C ALA A 29 4.98 -10.05 -8.74
N SER A 30 6.21 -9.55 -8.83
CA SER A 30 6.52 -8.11 -8.68
C SER A 30 5.73 -7.27 -9.70
N PHE A 31 5.70 -7.70 -10.96
CA PHE A 31 4.99 -6.99 -12.02
C PHE A 31 3.47 -6.95 -11.76
N ILE A 32 2.86 -8.08 -11.41
CA ILE A 32 1.43 -8.18 -11.11
C ILE A 32 1.05 -7.27 -9.94
N ILE A 33 1.80 -7.30 -8.85
CA ILE A 33 1.53 -6.46 -7.67
C ILE A 33 1.62 -4.98 -8.04
N THR A 34 2.69 -4.57 -8.72
CA THR A 34 2.86 -3.16 -9.17
C THR A 34 1.75 -2.73 -10.13
N MET A 35 1.33 -3.60 -11.04
CA MET A 35 0.20 -3.34 -11.97
C MET A 35 -1.11 -3.12 -11.19
N ILE A 36 -1.42 -3.97 -10.21
CA ILE A 36 -2.63 -3.86 -9.40
C ILE A 36 -2.66 -2.54 -8.63
N ILE A 37 -1.57 -2.19 -7.95
CA ILE A 37 -1.49 -0.93 -7.18
C ILE A 37 -1.65 0.28 -8.12
N SER A 38 -0.96 0.27 -9.25
CA SER A 38 -1.03 1.36 -10.23
C SER A 38 -2.42 1.50 -10.85
N ALA A 39 -3.09 0.38 -11.11
CA ALA A 39 -4.47 0.36 -11.58
C ALA A 39 -5.43 0.95 -10.55
N LEU A 40 -5.29 0.57 -9.27
CA LEU A 40 -6.11 1.12 -8.17
C LEU A 40 -5.94 2.64 -8.05
N LEU A 41 -4.71 3.15 -8.09
CA LEU A 41 -4.44 4.60 -8.08
C LEU A 41 -5.06 5.30 -9.30
N THR A 42 -4.98 4.68 -10.47
CA THR A 42 -5.58 5.23 -11.70
C THR A 42 -7.11 5.25 -11.61
N ILE A 43 -7.75 4.21 -11.07
CA ILE A 43 -9.21 4.15 -10.84
C ILE A 43 -9.64 5.25 -9.87
N ILE A 44 -8.85 5.49 -8.81
CA ILE A 44 -9.09 6.59 -7.88
C ILE A 44 -9.10 7.92 -8.64
N ILE A 45 -8.07 8.21 -9.44
CA ILE A 45 -7.97 9.46 -10.23
C ILE A 45 -9.11 9.57 -11.25
N PHE A 46 -9.51 8.47 -11.88
CA PHE A 46 -10.65 8.44 -12.80
C PHE A 46 -11.96 8.81 -12.11
N SER A 47 -12.23 8.20 -10.95
CA SER A 47 -13.39 8.52 -10.11
C SER A 47 -13.39 10.01 -9.71
N GLN A 48 -12.21 10.55 -9.39
CA GLN A 48 -12.05 11.98 -9.09
C GLN A 48 -12.39 12.86 -10.28
N HIS A 49 -11.94 12.51 -11.48
CA HIS A 49 -12.22 13.31 -12.67
C HIS A 49 -13.72 13.39 -13.00
N PHE A 50 -14.46 12.28 -12.88
CA PHE A 50 -15.91 12.28 -13.07
C PHE A 50 -16.63 13.18 -12.05
N THR A 51 -16.19 13.09 -10.80
CA THR A 51 -16.70 13.87 -9.68
C THR A 51 -16.40 15.36 -9.86
N ALA A 52 -15.18 15.70 -10.29
CA ALA A 52 -14.75 17.05 -10.59
C ALA A 52 -15.58 17.69 -11.71
N ARG A 53 -15.91 16.95 -12.78
CA ARG A 53 -16.80 17.44 -13.85
C ARG A 53 -18.19 17.81 -13.34
N PHE A 54 -18.76 16.96 -12.48
CA PHE A 54 -20.04 17.24 -11.85
C PHE A 54 -19.97 18.51 -10.98
N LEU A 55 -18.94 18.64 -10.14
CA LEU A 55 -18.73 19.80 -9.27
C LEU A 55 -18.47 21.08 -10.06
N VAL A 56 -17.64 21.06 -11.10
CA VAL A 56 -17.39 22.22 -11.98
C VAL A 56 -18.69 22.66 -12.66
N LYS A 57 -19.49 21.73 -13.18
CA LYS A 57 -20.80 22.05 -13.78
C LYS A 57 -21.74 22.74 -12.78
N ASN A 58 -21.84 22.23 -11.56
CA ASN A 58 -22.81 22.71 -10.59
C ASN A 58 -22.32 23.95 -9.81
N LEU A 59 -21.08 23.98 -9.34
CA LEU A 59 -20.55 25.04 -8.48
C LEU A 59 -20.04 26.25 -9.27
N ILE A 60 -19.54 26.05 -10.50
CA ILE A 60 -18.97 27.12 -11.31
C ILE A 60 -19.98 27.57 -12.36
N TYR A 61 -20.38 26.70 -13.29
CA TYR A 61 -21.22 27.11 -14.43
C TYR A 61 -22.66 27.48 -14.02
N CYS A 62 -23.22 26.83 -13.01
CA CYS A 62 -24.55 27.15 -12.47
C CYS A 62 -24.52 28.23 -11.36
N SER A 63 -23.36 28.83 -11.04
CA SER A 63 -23.27 29.86 -10.00
C SER A 63 -24.01 31.16 -10.39
N LYS A 64 -24.71 31.76 -9.43
CA LYS A 64 -25.32 33.09 -9.57
C LYS A 64 -24.27 34.20 -9.67
N ILE A 65 -23.08 33.99 -9.08
CA ILE A 65 -22.02 35.00 -9.01
C ILE A 65 -21.30 35.10 -10.37
N LYS A 66 -21.30 36.29 -10.98
CA LYS A 66 -20.63 36.53 -12.27
C LYS A 66 -19.10 36.30 -12.18
N SER A 67 -18.47 36.71 -11.08
CA SER A 67 -17.02 36.56 -10.88
C SER A 67 -16.56 35.10 -10.88
N ILE A 68 -17.36 34.19 -10.31
CA ILE A 68 -17.04 32.74 -10.29
C ILE A 68 -17.04 32.16 -11.70
N ARG A 69 -18.01 32.56 -12.52
CA ARG A 69 -18.09 32.15 -13.93
C ARG A 69 -16.99 32.77 -14.79
N ARG A 70 -16.56 34.00 -14.48
CA ARG A 70 -15.52 34.72 -15.23
C ARG A 70 -14.11 34.22 -14.90
N TYR A 71 -13.85 33.86 -13.65
CA TYR A 71 -12.53 33.42 -13.17
C TYR A 71 -12.59 32.05 -12.48
N PRO A 72 -13.03 30.98 -13.17
CA PRO A 72 -13.28 29.68 -12.57
C PRO A 72 -12.02 29.04 -11.96
N ILE A 73 -10.85 29.31 -12.54
CA ILE A 73 -9.55 28.76 -12.10
C ILE A 73 -9.18 29.29 -10.70
N ILE A 74 -9.45 30.56 -10.39
CA ILE A 74 -9.10 31.16 -9.09
C ILE A 74 -9.93 30.52 -7.95
N PHE A 75 -11.24 30.35 -8.17
CA PHE A 75 -12.12 29.72 -7.19
C PHE A 75 -11.80 28.23 -7.01
N LEU A 76 -11.39 27.56 -8.09
CA LEU A 76 -10.93 26.18 -8.09
C LEU A 76 -9.61 26.04 -7.32
N PHE A 77 -8.65 26.95 -7.52
CA PHE A 77 -7.40 27.02 -6.75
C PHE A 77 -7.67 27.13 -5.25
N LEU A 78 -8.54 28.06 -4.84
CA LEU A 78 -8.89 28.28 -3.44
C LEU A 78 -9.61 27.07 -2.82
N GLY A 79 -10.55 26.47 -3.58
CA GLY A 79 -11.27 25.27 -3.14
C GLY A 79 -10.37 24.05 -3.00
N CYS A 80 -9.44 23.84 -3.95
CA CYS A 80 -8.45 22.77 -3.90
C CYS A 80 -7.53 22.94 -2.70
N PHE A 81 -7.08 24.17 -2.41
CA PHE A 81 -6.26 24.47 -1.24
C PHE A 81 -6.95 24.07 0.06
N LEU A 82 -8.20 24.53 0.26
CA LEU A 82 -9.01 24.21 1.45
C LEU A 82 -9.28 22.71 1.60
N LEU A 83 -9.55 22.01 0.50
CA LEU A 83 -9.74 20.56 0.54
C LEU A 83 -8.42 19.85 0.84
N SER A 84 -7.30 20.35 0.33
CA SER A 84 -6.00 19.70 0.47
C SER A 84 -5.34 19.87 1.82
N SER A 85 -5.81 20.81 2.65
CA SER A 85 -5.27 21.04 3.99
C SER A 85 -5.75 20.00 5.01
N TRP A 86 -6.63 19.08 4.63
CA TRP A 86 -7.17 18.07 5.55
C TRP A 86 -6.12 17.22 6.30
N PRO A 87 -4.95 16.85 5.73
CA PRO A 87 -3.95 16.05 6.44
C PRO A 87 -3.34 16.79 7.62
N TYR A 88 -3.36 18.12 7.64
CA TYR A 88 -2.89 18.90 8.78
C TYR A 88 -3.80 18.74 10.00
N PHE A 89 -5.08 18.39 9.82
CA PHE A 89 -5.97 18.10 10.94
C PHE A 89 -5.52 16.85 11.72
N ILE A 90 -4.79 15.92 11.10
CA ILE A 90 -4.21 14.76 11.78
C ILE A 90 -3.17 15.17 12.82
N LEU A 91 -2.44 16.27 12.60
CA LEU A 91 -1.44 16.78 13.54
C LEU A 91 -2.05 17.29 14.84
N LEU A 92 -3.35 17.61 14.85
CA LEU A 92 -4.06 18.08 16.04
C LEU A 92 -4.36 16.93 17.02
N GLN A 93 -4.15 15.67 16.63
CA GLN A 93 -4.31 14.46 17.45
C GLN A 93 -5.65 14.37 18.23
N ASN A 94 -6.68 15.08 17.78
CA ASN A 94 -7.98 15.15 18.44
C ASN A 94 -9.08 14.86 17.43
N LEU A 95 -9.55 13.61 17.42
CA LEU A 95 -10.55 13.10 16.47
C LEU A 95 -11.84 13.94 16.49
N THR A 96 -12.26 14.41 17.67
CA THR A 96 -13.46 15.24 17.84
C THR A 96 -13.32 16.58 17.12
N LEU A 97 -12.14 17.22 17.25
CA LEU A 97 -11.85 18.47 16.57
C LEU A 97 -11.79 18.30 15.04
N ILE A 98 -11.23 17.17 14.57
CA ILE A 98 -11.19 16.83 13.14
C ILE A 98 -12.62 16.70 12.60
N ILE A 99 -13.46 15.90 13.25
CA ILE A 99 -14.86 15.70 12.84
C ILE A 99 -15.63 17.03 12.84
N PHE A 100 -15.44 17.86 13.87
CA PHE A 100 -16.09 19.17 13.97
C PHE A 100 -15.66 20.11 12.84
N SER A 101 -14.36 20.18 12.53
CA SER A 101 -13.84 21.00 11.43
C SER A 101 -14.40 20.58 10.06
N MET A 102 -14.50 19.27 9.82
CA MET A 102 -15.05 18.69 8.60
C MET A 102 -16.55 18.96 8.47
N PHE A 103 -17.29 18.85 9.58
CA PHE A 103 -18.70 19.20 9.63
C PHE A 103 -18.92 20.70 9.32
N LEU A 104 -18.10 21.58 9.88
CA LEU A 104 -18.19 23.02 9.65
C LEU A 104 -17.94 23.37 8.17
N ILE A 105 -16.92 22.75 7.55
CA ILE A 105 -16.67 22.87 6.11
C ILE A 105 -17.89 22.39 5.30
N ALA A 106 -18.45 21.23 5.63
CA ALA A 106 -19.64 20.69 4.96
C ALA A 106 -20.83 21.65 5.03
N VAL A 107 -21.07 22.26 6.20
CA VAL A 107 -22.15 23.24 6.40
C VAL A 107 -21.92 24.49 5.55
N VAL A 108 -20.71 25.04 5.52
CA VAL A 108 -20.39 26.22 4.68
C VAL A 108 -20.63 25.93 3.21
N PHE A 109 -20.19 24.77 2.71
CA PHE A 109 -20.44 24.35 1.33
C PHE A 109 -21.92 24.09 1.07
N ALA A 110 -22.67 23.50 2.01
CA ALA A 110 -24.10 23.30 1.89
C ALA A 110 -24.85 24.64 1.77
N ILE A 111 -24.50 25.63 2.60
CA ILE A 111 -25.05 26.98 2.53
C ILE A 111 -24.70 27.63 1.20
N TYR A 112 -23.45 27.52 0.73
CA TYR A 112 -23.03 28.02 -0.59
C TYR A 112 -23.87 27.40 -1.72
N ILE A 113 -24.03 26.07 -1.74
CA ILE A 113 -24.81 25.36 -2.76
C ILE A 113 -26.28 25.77 -2.69
N MET A 114 -26.86 25.89 -1.49
CA MET A 114 -28.24 26.31 -1.35
C MET A 114 -28.42 27.77 -1.81
N ALA A 115 -27.65 28.72 -1.30
CA ALA A 115 -27.88 30.14 -1.54
C ALA A 115 -27.50 30.58 -2.96
N LEU A 116 -26.37 30.09 -3.48
CA LEU A 116 -25.67 30.71 -4.61
C LEU A 116 -25.76 29.92 -5.92
N THR A 117 -26.28 28.69 -5.92
CA THR A 117 -26.49 27.94 -7.16
C THR A 117 -27.83 28.31 -7.81
N LYS A 118 -27.80 28.71 -9.07
CA LYS A 118 -28.98 29.05 -9.86
C LYS A 118 -29.59 27.74 -10.36
N TYR A 119 -30.52 27.16 -9.59
CA TYR A 119 -31.35 26.08 -10.11
C TYR A 119 -32.09 26.60 -11.32
N ARG A 120 -31.73 26.08 -12.50
CA ARG A 120 -32.32 26.45 -13.78
C ARG A 120 -33.81 26.12 -13.71
N THR A 121 -34.62 27.16 -13.45
CA THR A 121 -35.98 27.33 -13.96
C THR A 121 -36.84 26.05 -14.06
N LYS A 122 -37.47 25.67 -12.95
CA LYS A 122 -38.82 25.06 -12.84
C LYS A 122 -39.08 24.81 -11.35
N LYS A 123 -40.34 24.64 -10.92
CA LYS A 123 -40.73 24.33 -9.53
C LYS A 123 -40.01 23.04 -9.05
N VAL A 124 -38.79 23.16 -8.55
CA VAL A 124 -38.04 22.04 -7.95
C VAL A 124 -38.49 21.93 -6.50
N THR A 125 -39.04 20.78 -6.13
CA THR A 125 -39.45 20.50 -4.75
C THR A 125 -38.24 20.60 -3.81
N LEU A 126 -38.48 21.03 -2.57
CA LEU A 126 -37.45 21.19 -1.54
C LEU A 126 -36.63 19.90 -1.35
N TYR A 127 -37.29 18.75 -1.48
CA TYR A 127 -36.68 17.41 -1.49
C TYR A 127 -35.61 17.21 -2.58
N LYS A 128 -35.90 17.57 -3.84
CA LYS A 128 -34.93 17.45 -4.96
C LYS A 128 -33.71 18.35 -4.76
N ARG A 129 -33.89 19.51 -4.14
CA ARG A 129 -32.79 20.43 -3.79
C ARG A 129 -31.89 19.82 -2.71
N LEU A 130 -32.49 19.20 -1.70
CA LEU A 130 -31.77 18.56 -0.60
C LEU A 130 -30.97 17.35 -1.09
N ILE A 131 -31.55 16.50 -1.96
CA ILE A 131 -30.84 15.40 -2.63
C ILE A 131 -29.63 15.92 -3.41
N HIS A 132 -29.78 17.02 -4.15
CA HIS A 132 -28.68 17.56 -4.95
C HIS A 132 -27.55 18.15 -4.08
N VAL A 133 -27.90 18.77 -2.94
CA VAL A 133 -26.91 19.21 -1.94
C VAL A 133 -26.15 18.00 -1.39
N ILE A 134 -26.84 16.93 -1.02
CA ILE A 134 -26.20 15.69 -0.56
C ILE A 134 -25.27 15.13 -1.65
N HIS A 135 -25.70 15.06 -2.91
CA HIS A 135 -24.86 14.59 -4.02
C HIS A 135 -23.62 15.47 -4.22
N CYS A 136 -23.75 16.79 -4.13
CA CYS A 136 -22.61 17.71 -4.22
C CYS A 136 -21.65 17.55 -3.04
N LEU A 137 -22.15 17.33 -1.82
CA LEU A 137 -21.31 17.08 -0.65
C LEU A 137 -20.59 15.74 -0.76
N MET A 138 -21.29 14.67 -1.15
CA MET A 138 -20.66 13.37 -1.41
C MET A 138 -19.58 13.48 -2.49
N ALA A 139 -19.86 14.23 -3.57
CA ALA A 139 -18.89 14.51 -4.61
C ALA A 139 -17.68 15.30 -4.07
N LEU A 140 -17.88 16.26 -3.17
CA LEU A 140 -16.80 17.06 -2.60
C LEU A 140 -15.89 16.26 -1.65
N PHE A 141 -16.47 15.35 -0.85
CA PHE A 141 -15.74 14.55 0.13
C PHE A 141 -15.24 13.20 -0.40
N SER A 142 -15.80 12.71 -1.51
CA SER A 142 -15.30 11.53 -2.24
C SER A 142 -13.78 11.57 -2.51
N PRO A 143 -13.21 12.68 -3.03
CA PRO A 143 -11.76 12.88 -3.12
C PRO A 143 -11.00 12.51 -1.86
N MET A 144 -11.49 12.95 -0.71
CA MET A 144 -10.79 12.76 0.55
C MET A 144 -10.85 11.31 0.98
N PHE A 145 -12.01 10.66 0.83
CA PHE A 145 -12.16 9.23 1.12
C PHE A 145 -11.22 8.37 0.26
N PHE A 146 -11.21 8.58 -1.05
CA PHE A 146 -10.32 7.84 -1.94
C PHE A 146 -8.84 8.20 -1.74
N GLY A 147 -8.53 9.44 -1.37
CA GLY A 147 -7.19 9.88 -0.98
C GLY A 147 -6.68 9.16 0.27
N CYS A 148 -7.51 9.07 1.31
CA CYS A 148 -7.20 8.28 2.52
C CYS A 148 -6.97 6.81 2.18
N LEU A 149 -7.81 6.23 1.32
CA LEU A 149 -7.70 4.83 0.92
C LEU A 149 -6.42 4.57 0.12
N GLY A 150 -6.09 5.45 -0.83
CA GLY A 150 -4.82 5.39 -1.57
C GLY A 150 -3.60 5.53 -0.65
N PHE A 151 -3.64 6.45 0.30
CA PHE A 151 -2.59 6.61 1.30
C PHE A 151 -2.45 5.37 2.20
N ALA A 152 -3.56 4.81 2.68
CA ALA A 152 -3.55 3.59 3.48
C ALA A 152 -2.94 2.40 2.73
N ILE A 153 -3.26 2.23 1.44
CA ILE A 153 -2.65 1.21 0.59
C ILE A 153 -1.13 1.42 0.50
N ILE A 154 -0.67 2.65 0.23
CA ILE A 154 0.76 2.96 0.13
C ILE A 154 1.46 2.69 1.47
N VAL A 155 0.87 3.10 2.59
CA VAL A 155 1.45 2.86 3.92
C VAL A 155 1.54 1.36 4.23
N MET A 156 0.51 0.58 3.94
CA MET A 156 0.54 -0.87 4.16
C MET A 156 1.58 -1.58 3.28
N VAL A 157 1.73 -1.14 2.03
CA VAL A 157 2.62 -1.79 1.05
C VAL A 157 4.08 -1.35 1.21
N PHE A 158 4.33 -0.11 1.62
CA PHE A 158 5.66 0.51 1.63
C PHE A 158 6.09 0.98 3.02
N GLN A 159 5.51 0.40 4.09
CA GLN A 159 5.72 0.79 5.47
C GLN A 159 7.20 0.98 5.84
N ASP A 160 8.06 0.06 5.42
CA ASP A 160 9.49 0.07 5.76
C ASP A 160 10.27 1.17 5.04
N SER A 161 9.84 1.56 3.84
CA SER A 161 10.40 2.73 3.13
C SER A 161 9.96 4.06 3.75
N LEU A 162 8.84 4.06 4.50
CA LEU A 162 8.29 5.24 5.16
C LEU A 162 8.76 5.38 6.62
N ARG A 163 9.40 4.35 7.19
CA ARG A 163 10.04 4.40 8.51
C ARG A 163 11.17 5.44 8.49
N GLY A 164 10.94 6.57 9.18
CA GLY A 164 11.89 7.68 9.24
C GLY A 164 11.33 9.02 8.75
N VAL A 165 10.15 9.03 8.11
CA VAL A 165 9.47 10.28 7.77
C VAL A 165 8.70 10.79 9.01
N SER A 166 9.10 11.95 9.52
CA SER A 166 8.35 12.62 10.59
C SER A 166 6.90 12.88 10.16
N LEU A 167 5.93 12.71 11.06
CA LEU A 167 4.50 12.89 10.78
C LEU A 167 4.18 14.22 10.09
N SER A 168 4.84 15.31 10.49
CA SER A 168 4.68 16.64 9.87
C SER A 168 5.08 16.67 8.40
N LYS A 169 6.25 16.11 8.05
CA LYS A 169 6.71 15.96 6.66
C LYS A 169 5.79 15.06 5.85
N ALA A 170 5.28 13.98 6.44
CA ALA A 170 4.30 13.11 5.78
C ALA A 170 3.01 13.88 5.47
N CYS A 171 2.43 14.59 6.45
CA CYS A 171 1.23 15.42 6.26
C CYS A 171 1.45 16.49 5.18
N MET A 172 2.60 17.18 5.17
CA MET A 172 2.92 18.19 4.16
C MET A 172 3.03 17.59 2.76
N THR A 173 3.75 16.48 2.63
CA THR A 173 3.94 15.78 1.34
C THR A 173 2.59 15.29 0.79
N VAL A 174 1.76 14.68 1.64
CA VAL A 174 0.41 14.24 1.28
C VAL A 174 -0.45 15.42 0.86
N SER A 175 -0.41 16.53 1.61
CA SER A 175 -1.19 17.73 1.29
C SER A 175 -0.81 18.32 -0.07
N ILE A 176 0.48 18.42 -0.38
CA ILE A 176 0.99 18.94 -1.66
C ILE A 176 0.61 18.01 -2.82
N LEU A 177 0.85 16.71 -2.68
CA LEU A 177 0.51 15.73 -3.71
C LEU A 177 -0.99 15.72 -3.99
N TYR A 178 -1.79 15.74 -2.93
CA TYR A 178 -3.23 15.73 -3.01
C TYR A 178 -3.78 17.04 -3.62
N TYR A 179 -3.19 18.19 -3.27
CA TYR A 179 -3.45 19.47 -3.93
C TYR A 179 -3.23 19.39 -5.44
N LEU A 180 -2.07 18.88 -5.87
CA LEU A 180 -1.72 18.75 -7.28
C LEU A 180 -2.70 17.83 -8.01
N VAL A 181 -3.04 16.68 -7.42
CA VAL A 181 -4.00 15.72 -8.02
C VAL A 181 -5.38 16.34 -8.17
N ILE A 182 -5.92 17.00 -7.14
CA ILE A 182 -7.23 17.66 -7.22
C ILE A 182 -7.17 18.80 -8.25
N PHE A 183 -6.17 19.66 -8.19
CA PHE A 183 -6.07 20.81 -9.09
C PHE A 183 -6.01 20.36 -10.55
N LEU A 184 -5.17 19.37 -10.87
CA LEU A 184 -5.05 18.82 -12.22
C LEU A 184 -6.35 18.16 -12.68
N THR A 185 -7.01 17.35 -11.84
CA THR A 185 -8.27 16.70 -12.21
C THR A 185 -9.40 17.71 -12.48
N PHE A 186 -9.48 18.77 -11.66
CA PHE A 186 -10.44 19.85 -11.86
C PHE A 186 -10.12 20.73 -13.08
N GLN A 187 -8.84 21.02 -13.34
CA GLN A 187 -8.40 21.74 -14.53
C GLN A 187 -8.71 20.93 -15.80
N MET A 188 -8.49 19.62 -15.78
CA MET A 188 -8.86 18.72 -16.87
C MET A 188 -10.37 18.70 -17.11
N ALA A 189 -11.16 18.67 -16.04
CA ALA A 189 -12.61 18.75 -16.13
C ALA A 189 -13.10 20.08 -16.74
N LEU A 190 -12.35 21.17 -16.58
CA LEU A 190 -12.63 22.47 -17.18
C LEU A 190 -12.21 22.55 -18.66
N ALA A 191 -11.05 21.98 -19.02
CA ALA A 191 -10.39 22.19 -20.31
C ALA A 191 -10.68 21.11 -21.38
N TYR A 192 -10.88 19.85 -20.99
CA TYR A 192 -10.91 18.73 -21.96
C TYR A 192 -12.31 18.22 -22.27
N LYS A 193 -12.65 18.16 -23.57
CA LYS A 193 -13.76 17.37 -24.14
C LYS A 193 -13.28 15.95 -24.43
N THR A 194 -13.97 14.97 -23.84
CA THR A 194 -14.07 13.51 -24.11
C THR A 194 -12.98 12.71 -24.84
N HIS A 195 -12.36 13.19 -25.93
CA HIS A 195 -11.55 12.35 -26.82
C HIS A 195 -10.07 12.15 -26.42
N LYS A 196 -9.50 12.96 -25.51
CA LYS A 196 -8.09 12.82 -25.05
C LYS A 196 -7.96 12.19 -23.64
N GLU A 197 -9.06 11.72 -23.08
CA GLU A 197 -9.10 11.20 -21.72
C GLU A 197 -8.36 9.87 -21.57
N LEU A 198 -8.50 8.96 -22.53
CA LEU A 198 -7.84 7.64 -22.48
C LEU A 198 -6.31 7.79 -22.45
N THR A 199 -5.75 8.62 -23.33
CA THR A 199 -4.30 8.89 -23.38
C THR A 199 -3.80 9.47 -22.06
N PHE A 200 -4.58 10.36 -21.43
CA PHE A 200 -4.25 10.90 -20.12
C PHE A 200 -4.23 9.82 -19.04
N TYR A 201 -5.24 8.94 -18.99
CA TYR A 201 -5.26 7.86 -18.00
C TYR A 201 -4.16 6.83 -18.22
N CYS A 202 -3.81 6.52 -19.48
CA CYS A 202 -2.66 5.69 -19.79
C CYS A 202 -1.34 6.33 -19.32
N LEU A 203 -1.19 7.65 -19.50
CA LEU A 203 -0.01 8.39 -19.03
C LEU A 203 0.05 8.40 -17.50
N VAL A 204 -1.06 8.68 -16.82
CA VAL A 204 -1.17 8.61 -15.35
C VAL A 204 -0.83 7.22 -14.85
N PHE A 205 -1.37 6.17 -15.48
CA PHE A 205 -1.05 4.79 -15.14
C PHE A 205 0.44 4.51 -15.28
N PHE A 206 1.07 4.93 -16.37
CA PHE A 206 2.51 4.73 -16.59
C PHE A 206 3.36 5.48 -15.56
N VAL A 207 2.99 6.72 -15.21
CA VAL A 207 3.66 7.49 -14.16
C VAL A 207 3.51 6.79 -12.81
N CYS A 208 2.29 6.41 -12.41
CA CYS A 208 2.05 5.65 -11.19
C CYS A 208 2.85 4.34 -11.18
N PHE A 209 2.85 3.60 -12.30
CA PHE A 209 3.60 2.37 -12.46
C PHE A 209 5.10 2.59 -12.25
N SER A 210 5.70 3.59 -12.90
CA SER A 210 7.13 3.91 -12.74
C SER A 210 7.50 4.30 -11.31
N MET A 211 6.64 5.07 -10.64
CA MET A 211 6.84 5.47 -9.24
C MET A 211 6.76 4.26 -8.30
N VAL A 212 5.71 3.44 -8.43
CA VAL A 212 5.48 2.26 -7.59
C VAL A 212 6.55 1.19 -7.84
N PHE A 213 7.01 1.04 -9.08
CA PHE A 213 8.07 0.10 -9.44
C PHE A 213 9.41 0.41 -8.76
N SER A 214 9.65 1.68 -8.43
CA SER A 214 10.89 2.14 -7.80
C SER A 214 10.92 1.96 -6.27
N LEU A 215 9.79 1.60 -5.65
CA LEU A 215 9.67 1.50 -4.20
C LEU A 215 9.95 0.08 -3.68
N ARG A 216 10.50 -0.02 -2.47
CA ARG A 216 10.73 -1.30 -1.79
C ARG A 216 9.47 -1.78 -1.07
N PHE A 217 9.01 -2.98 -1.41
CA PHE A 217 7.91 -3.66 -0.72
C PHE A 217 8.19 -3.86 0.77
N SER A 218 7.13 -3.87 1.58
CA SER A 218 7.21 -4.16 3.00
C SER A 218 7.55 -5.64 3.27
N ASP A 219 8.22 -5.89 4.39
CA ASP A 219 8.64 -7.24 4.80
C ASP A 219 7.43 -8.19 4.93
N SER A 220 6.27 -7.68 5.36
CA SER A 220 5.02 -8.45 5.46
C SER A 220 4.53 -9.03 4.13
N ILE A 221 4.73 -8.32 3.02
CA ILE A 221 4.36 -8.78 1.67
C ILE A 221 5.43 -9.73 1.17
N LEU A 222 6.70 -9.42 1.42
CA LEU A 222 7.84 -10.27 1.06
C LEU A 222 7.69 -11.69 1.65
N ILE A 223 7.39 -11.80 2.94
CA ILE A 223 7.18 -13.08 3.64
C ILE A 223 6.04 -13.88 3.02
N LYS A 224 4.89 -13.24 2.75
CA LYS A 224 3.72 -13.89 2.15
C LYS A 224 4.01 -14.40 0.75
N VAL A 225 4.78 -13.66 -0.05
CA VAL A 225 5.16 -14.06 -1.40
C VAL A 225 6.16 -15.21 -1.33
N ILE A 226 7.19 -15.14 -0.49
CA ILE A 226 8.19 -16.22 -0.30
C ILE A 226 7.50 -17.51 0.14
N GLY A 227 6.64 -17.44 1.16
CA GLY A 227 5.94 -18.61 1.69
C GLY A 227 5.01 -19.28 0.67
N ARG A 228 4.43 -18.51 -0.28
CA ARG A 228 3.62 -19.07 -1.37
C ARG A 228 4.44 -19.64 -2.53
N VAL A 229 5.62 -19.08 -2.77
CA VAL A 229 6.55 -19.57 -3.81
C VAL A 229 7.34 -20.79 -3.33
N GLY A 230 7.33 -21.07 -2.02
CA GLY A 230 8.00 -22.23 -1.43
C GLY A 230 9.51 -22.06 -1.30
N LEU A 231 10.00 -20.83 -1.37
CA LEU A 231 11.44 -20.51 -1.36
C LEU A 231 12.00 -20.19 0.03
N GLY A 232 11.20 -20.22 1.10
CA GLY A 232 11.71 -19.85 2.42
C GLY A 232 10.68 -19.70 3.54
N PHE A 233 11.19 -19.59 4.77
CA PHE A 233 10.47 -19.54 6.06
C PHE A 233 9.80 -20.85 6.47
N ALA A 234 10.46 -21.96 6.20
CA ALA A 234 10.00 -23.27 6.64
C ALA A 234 10.88 -23.77 7.79
N SER A 235 10.22 -24.35 8.78
CA SER A 235 10.87 -25.17 9.79
C SER A 235 10.98 -26.56 9.20
N GLU A 236 12.21 -26.97 8.90
CA GLU A 236 12.47 -28.20 8.17
C GLU A 236 13.31 -29.14 9.02
N CYS A 237 12.97 -30.43 8.96
CA CYS A 237 13.68 -31.46 9.70
C CYS A 237 14.68 -32.17 8.80
N TYR A 238 15.85 -32.46 9.38
CA TYR A 238 16.98 -33.09 8.73
C TYR A 238 17.50 -34.25 9.59
N LEU A 239 18.22 -35.19 8.96
CA LEU A 239 18.89 -36.26 9.68
C LEU A 239 20.07 -35.70 10.48
N LYS A 240 20.19 -36.13 11.73
CA LYS A 240 21.27 -35.69 12.64
C LYS A 240 22.66 -36.07 12.11
N SER A 241 22.79 -37.22 11.45
CA SER A 241 24.03 -37.66 10.80
C SER A 241 24.54 -36.65 9.77
N ASP A 242 23.63 -36.13 8.95
CA ASP A 242 23.95 -35.24 7.84
C ASP A 242 24.30 -33.84 8.37
N TYR A 243 23.65 -33.43 9.46
CA TYR A 243 23.95 -32.20 10.20
C TYR A 243 25.32 -32.23 10.87
N GLU A 244 25.65 -33.33 11.57
CA GLU A 244 26.94 -33.50 12.27
C GLU A 244 28.11 -33.59 11.27
N GLU A 245 27.92 -34.24 10.11
CA GLU A 245 28.92 -34.30 9.04
C GLU A 245 29.29 -32.91 8.49
N LEU A 246 28.29 -32.02 8.39
CA LEU A 246 28.45 -30.66 7.86
C LEU A 246 28.97 -29.65 8.88
N LYS A 247 29.17 -30.06 10.15
CA LYS A 247 29.67 -29.21 11.25
C LYS A 247 28.89 -27.90 11.41
N ILE A 248 27.57 -27.94 11.23
CA ILE A 248 26.72 -26.78 11.44
C ILE A 248 26.70 -26.47 12.95
N PRO A 249 26.90 -25.20 13.39
CA PRO A 249 26.88 -24.86 14.81
C PRO A 249 25.49 -25.07 15.45
N ASP A 250 25.48 -25.63 16.67
CA ASP A 250 24.25 -25.95 17.43
C ASP A 250 23.32 -24.76 17.70
N VAL A 251 23.85 -23.54 17.61
CA VAL A 251 23.09 -22.28 17.71
C VAL A 251 22.00 -22.16 16.63
N PHE A 252 22.11 -22.92 15.52
CA PHE A 252 21.14 -22.95 14.43
C PHE A 252 20.10 -24.07 14.52
N SER A 253 20.20 -24.93 15.56
CA SER A 253 19.27 -26.02 15.81
C SER A 253 18.16 -25.60 16.77
N ARG A 254 16.89 -25.89 16.43
CA ARG A 254 15.73 -25.56 17.29
C ARG A 254 15.51 -26.56 18.41
N ALA A 255 15.55 -27.85 18.08
CA ALA A 255 15.36 -28.95 19.01
C ALA A 255 15.79 -30.27 18.38
N THR A 256 16.37 -31.16 19.18
CA THR A 256 16.55 -32.57 18.84
C THR A 256 15.23 -33.28 19.10
N MET A 257 14.37 -33.38 18.08
CA MET A 257 13.03 -33.99 18.18
C MET A 257 13.10 -35.51 18.44
N SER A 258 14.20 -36.16 18.04
CA SER A 258 14.56 -37.55 18.32
C SER A 258 16.07 -37.73 18.18
N ASP A 259 16.64 -38.83 18.68
CA ASP A 259 18.09 -39.15 18.55
C ASP A 259 18.63 -39.08 17.10
N LYS A 260 17.74 -39.11 16.11
CA LYS A 260 18.09 -39.14 14.68
C LYS A 260 17.68 -37.90 13.89
N THR A 261 16.93 -36.97 14.48
CA THR A 261 16.32 -35.86 13.72
C THR A 261 16.54 -34.51 14.40
N ILE A 262 16.97 -33.52 13.62
CA ILE A 262 17.17 -32.15 14.07
C ILE A 262 16.27 -31.20 13.27
N GLU A 263 15.68 -30.22 13.93
CA GLU A 263 14.90 -29.15 13.29
C GLU A 263 15.79 -27.92 13.06
N LEU A 264 15.84 -27.44 11.82
CA LEU A 264 16.56 -26.23 11.43
C LEU A 264 15.58 -25.15 10.97
N SER A 265 15.89 -23.89 11.31
CA SER A 265 15.16 -22.73 10.79
C SER A 265 15.78 -22.29 9.47
N VAL A 266 15.17 -22.69 8.36
CA VAL A 266 15.66 -22.38 7.01
C VAL A 266 15.02 -21.09 6.52
N VAL A 267 15.85 -20.07 6.29
CA VAL A 267 15.44 -18.78 5.71
C VAL A 267 15.15 -18.98 4.23
N THR A 268 16.04 -19.66 3.51
CA THR A 268 15.82 -20.07 2.12
C THR A 268 16.69 -21.27 1.76
N HIS A 269 16.19 -22.09 0.84
CA HIS A 269 16.92 -23.22 0.26
C HIS A 269 16.68 -23.24 -1.25
N LEU A 270 17.76 -23.22 -2.02
CA LEU A 270 17.70 -23.25 -3.48
C LEU A 270 18.81 -24.15 -4.03
N ASP A 271 18.41 -25.23 -4.67
CA ASP A 271 19.25 -26.36 -5.13
C ASP A 271 20.04 -27.01 -3.99
N ASN A 272 21.28 -26.56 -3.72
CA ASN A 272 22.16 -27.09 -2.68
C ASN A 272 22.62 -26.01 -1.70
N ILE A 273 22.15 -24.76 -1.84
CA ILE A 273 22.57 -23.65 -1.00
C ILE A 273 21.51 -23.41 0.08
N TYR A 274 21.94 -23.46 1.33
CA TYR A 274 21.11 -23.29 2.51
C TYR A 274 21.48 -22.00 3.24
N TYR A 275 20.45 -21.25 3.60
CA TYR A 275 20.56 -20.07 4.44
C TYR A 275 19.80 -20.31 5.74
N LEU A 276 20.50 -20.27 6.87
CA LEU A 276 19.95 -20.55 8.20
C LEU A 276 19.94 -19.29 9.07
N THR A 277 19.00 -19.27 10.02
CA THR A 277 18.95 -18.27 11.09
C THR A 277 18.92 -18.97 12.45
N SER A 278 19.60 -18.39 13.44
CA SER A 278 19.61 -18.91 14.83
C SER A 278 18.35 -18.51 15.60
N ASN A 279 17.59 -17.54 15.09
CA ASN A 279 16.36 -17.08 15.72
C ASN A 279 15.20 -18.02 15.43
N LEU A 280 14.39 -18.25 16.46
CA LEU A 280 13.13 -19.01 16.36
C LEU A 280 12.10 -18.32 15.44
N ASN A 281 12.22 -17.00 15.25
CA ASN A 281 11.34 -16.26 14.36
C ASN A 281 11.78 -16.45 12.91
N PRO A 282 10.93 -17.02 12.03
CA PRO A 282 11.25 -17.21 10.62
C PRO A 282 11.56 -15.88 9.92
N GLU A 283 11.01 -14.76 10.40
CA GLU A 283 11.23 -13.42 9.84
C GLU A 283 12.63 -12.83 10.10
N SER A 284 13.56 -13.62 10.68
CA SER A 284 14.91 -13.15 10.97
C SER A 284 15.83 -13.31 9.75
N PRO A 285 16.78 -12.37 9.53
CA PRO A 285 17.75 -12.50 8.45
C PRO A 285 18.63 -13.74 8.63
N ALA A 286 19.13 -14.24 7.50
CA ALA A 286 20.08 -15.34 7.48
C ALA A 286 21.42 -14.92 8.09
N GLN A 287 22.01 -15.83 8.85
CA GLN A 287 23.29 -15.64 9.54
C GLN A 287 24.35 -16.63 9.06
N LEU A 288 23.93 -17.79 8.55
CA LEU A 288 24.83 -18.80 8.01
C LEU A 288 24.41 -19.19 6.60
N ARG A 289 25.35 -19.10 5.66
CA ARG A 289 25.26 -19.62 4.30
C ARG A 289 26.19 -20.81 4.18
N PHE A 290 25.71 -21.92 3.63
CA PHE A 290 26.56 -23.04 3.26
C PHE A 290 25.97 -23.81 2.08
N GLU A 291 26.81 -24.61 1.43
CA GLU A 291 26.46 -25.42 0.26
C GLU A 291 26.61 -26.90 0.59
N SER A 292 25.57 -27.69 0.33
CA SER A 292 25.57 -29.13 0.59
C SER A 292 24.58 -29.87 -0.30
N GLU A 293 25.02 -30.92 -0.99
CA GLU A 293 24.15 -31.89 -1.67
C GLU A 293 23.58 -32.96 -0.72
N LYS A 294 24.09 -32.99 0.52
CA LYS A 294 23.92 -34.13 1.43
C LYS A 294 22.75 -33.98 2.42
N LEU A 295 22.18 -32.79 2.57
CA LEU A 295 21.05 -32.57 3.49
C LEU A 295 19.75 -33.09 2.92
N LYS A 296 19.39 -34.32 3.31
CA LYS A 296 18.09 -34.88 2.94
C LYS A 296 17.01 -34.37 3.90
N ARG A 297 16.09 -33.58 3.35
CA ARG A 297 14.88 -33.15 4.06
C ARG A 297 14.02 -34.38 4.40
N ILE A 298 13.61 -34.47 5.66
CA ILE A 298 12.67 -35.48 6.16
C ILE A 298 11.41 -34.80 6.72
N GLY A 299 10.30 -35.54 6.75
CA GLY A 299 9.09 -35.06 7.43
C GLY A 299 9.36 -34.90 8.92
N CYS A 300 8.97 -33.77 9.51
CA CYS A 300 9.10 -33.58 10.94
C CYS A 300 8.20 -34.59 11.68
N PRO A 301 8.74 -35.44 12.56
CA PRO A 301 7.92 -36.33 13.36
C PRO A 301 7.02 -35.49 14.28
N PRO A 302 5.80 -35.96 14.59
CA PRO A 302 4.97 -35.29 15.59
C PRO A 302 5.74 -35.24 16.91
N LEU A 303 5.77 -34.06 17.54
CA LEU A 303 6.37 -33.85 18.86
C LEU A 303 5.90 -34.95 19.81
N ASN A 304 6.85 -35.76 20.29
CA ASN A 304 6.56 -36.83 21.23
C ASN A 304 6.30 -36.17 22.59
N ASP A 305 5.03 -36.08 23.02
CA ASP A 305 4.57 -35.43 24.27
C ASP A 305 5.27 -35.94 25.55
N LYS A 306 6.10 -36.98 25.47
CA LYS A 306 6.87 -37.55 26.58
C LYS A 306 8.01 -36.66 27.10
N ILE A 307 8.39 -35.59 26.39
CA ILE A 307 9.43 -34.66 26.88
C ILE A 307 8.82 -33.54 27.75
N ILE A 308 7.52 -33.23 27.61
CA ILE A 308 6.84 -32.20 28.42
C ILE A 308 6.54 -32.72 29.85
N SER A 309 6.43 -34.04 30.06
CA SER A 309 6.20 -34.59 31.40
C SER A 309 7.42 -34.58 32.33
N ASN A 310 8.64 -34.42 31.81
CA ASN A 310 9.85 -34.39 32.64
C ASN A 310 10.39 -32.98 32.92
N ALA A 311 9.84 -31.93 32.30
CA ALA A 311 10.15 -30.54 32.63
C ALA A 311 9.16 -29.92 33.65
N ASN A 312 8.06 -30.62 33.95
CA ASN A 312 7.08 -30.28 34.99
C ASN A 312 7.09 -31.29 36.16
N GLY A 313 8.27 -31.85 36.46
CA GLY A 313 8.51 -32.58 37.71
C GLY A 313 8.56 -31.60 38.88
N ARG A 314 7.51 -31.63 39.70
CA ARG A 314 7.48 -31.07 41.06
C ARG A 314 8.61 -31.62 41.92
#